data_AF-A0A1G2TIB6-F1
#
_entry.id   AF-A0A1G2TIB6-F1
#
_cell.length_a   1.000
_cell.length_b   1.000
_cell.length_c   1.000
_cell.angle_alpha   90.00
_cell.angle_beta   90.00
_cell.angle_gamma   90.00
#
_symmetry.space_group_name_H-M   'P 1'
#
loop_
_entity.id
_entity.type
_entity.pdbx_description
1 polymer ?
#
loop_
_entity_poly.entity_id
_entity_poly.type
_entity_poly.pdbx_seq_one_letter_code
_entity_poly.pdbx_strand_id
1 'polypeptide(L)'
;MNETDKLIAEQLKTLPPSLQQAISAVPWKALVQEIGKANTLDTEQIVSLEQETMLVVYGLENPNDYVSNIIKEVGVSEEVAYTIAGSVVDKIFEPILRKSEEFEKSVTPAITPVSAPATPPANLPMVEAGEVAHEVPHIEQTTPIPAPQKPEPKASLPDYRYEQGKDPYREPLA
;
A
#
# COMPACT_ATOMS: atom_id res chain seq x y z
N MET A 1 -1.66 6.94 30.95
CA MET A 1 -1.31 6.23 29.70
C MET A 1 -2.36 5.18 29.51
N ASN A 2 -3.12 5.29 28.42
CA ASN A 2 -4.17 4.33 28.11
C ASN A 2 -3.53 3.06 27.54
N GLU A 3 -4.23 1.93 27.60
CA GLU A 3 -3.74 0.65 27.06
C GLU A 3 -3.42 0.74 25.56
N THR A 4 -4.21 1.52 24.82
CA THR A 4 -3.98 1.83 23.39
C THR A 4 -2.66 2.55 23.15
N ASP A 5 -2.31 3.54 23.97
CA ASP A 5 -1.04 4.28 23.85
C ASP A 5 0.16 3.34 24.02
N LYS A 6 0.00 2.34 24.90
CA LYS A 6 1.03 1.33 25.16
C LYS A 6 1.23 0.42 23.94
N LEU A 7 0.15 -0.08 23.35
CA LEU A 7 0.20 -0.90 22.13
C LEU A 7 0.84 -0.14 20.96
N ILE A 8 0.48 1.13 20.80
CA ILE A 8 1.04 2.03 19.80
C ILE A 8 2.55 2.23 20.01
N ALA A 9 2.99 2.41 21.26
CA ALA A 9 4.41 2.52 21.59
C ALA A 9 5.18 1.21 21.38
N GLU A 10 4.53 0.05 21.56
CA GLU A 10 5.12 -1.24 21.23
C GLU A 10 5.26 -1.44 19.72
N GLN A 11 4.28 -1.01 18.93
CA GLN A 11 4.37 -1.03 17.48
C GLN A 11 5.52 -0.17 16.95
N LEU A 12 5.76 1.02 17.53
CA LEU A 12 6.91 1.84 17.12
C LEU A 12 8.24 1.08 17.26
N LYS A 13 8.37 0.18 18.24
CA LYS A 13 9.59 -0.61 18.45
C LYS A 13 9.76 -1.74 17.44
N THR A 14 8.70 -2.16 16.74
CA THR A 14 8.77 -3.21 15.72
C THR A 14 9.23 -2.66 14.36
N LEU A 15 9.16 -1.33 14.17
CA LEU A 15 9.60 -0.68 12.94
C LEU A 15 11.13 -0.77 12.76
N PRO A 16 11.65 -0.69 11.52
CA PRO A 16 13.09 -0.59 11.28
C PRO A 16 13.72 0.62 12.02
N PRO A 17 14.96 0.51 12.53
CA PRO A 17 15.60 1.59 13.29
C PRO A 17 15.68 2.93 12.55
N SER A 18 15.97 2.90 11.25
CA SER A 18 15.96 4.08 10.37
C SER A 18 14.62 4.78 10.35
N LEU A 19 13.53 4.01 10.25
CA LEU A 19 12.18 4.55 10.24
C LEU A 19 11.81 5.13 11.61
N GLN A 20 12.18 4.45 12.70
CA GLN A 20 12.00 4.99 14.06
C GLN A 20 12.71 6.34 14.23
N GLN A 21 13.95 6.45 13.76
CA GLN A 21 14.73 7.68 13.78
C GLN A 21 14.11 8.77 12.90
N ALA A 22 13.63 8.41 11.71
CA ALA A 22 12.98 9.34 10.80
C ALA A 22 11.69 9.92 11.37
N ILE A 23 10.83 9.07 11.93
CA ILE A 23 9.59 9.48 12.61
C ILE A 23 9.92 10.42 13.78
N SER A 24 10.96 10.11 14.56
CA SER A 24 11.37 10.94 15.71
C SER A 24 11.97 12.29 15.28
N ALA A 25 12.56 12.36 14.08
CA ALA A 25 13.21 13.55 13.55
C ALA A 25 12.24 14.53 12.88
N VAL A 26 11.05 14.08 12.48
CA VAL A 26 10.01 14.93 11.88
C VAL A 26 8.99 15.30 12.96
N PRO A 27 8.69 16.59 13.19
CA PRO A 27 7.70 17.03 14.17
C PRO A 27 6.26 16.84 13.62
N TRP A 28 5.93 15.62 13.20
CA TRP A 28 4.72 15.30 12.44
C TRP A 28 3.44 15.72 13.16
N LYS A 29 3.36 15.57 14.49
CA LYS A 29 2.20 16.02 15.28
C LYS A 29 1.95 17.52 15.14
N ALA A 30 3.00 18.34 15.24
CA ALA A 30 2.88 19.78 15.07
C ALA A 30 2.45 20.15 13.65
N LEU A 31 2.99 19.44 12.66
CA LEU A 31 2.62 19.65 11.25
C LEU A 31 1.17 19.27 10.98
N VAL A 32 0.65 18.18 11.55
CA VAL A 32 -0.78 17.83 11.46
C VAL A 32 -1.65 18.93 12.04
N GLN A 33 -1.30 19.45 13.22
CA GLN A 33 -2.03 20.54 13.86
C GLN A 33 -2.03 21.81 12.99
N GLU A 34 -0.92 22.14 12.34
CA GLU A 34 -0.84 23.25 11.39
C GLU A 34 -1.70 23.01 10.13
N ILE A 35 -1.66 21.81 9.57
CA ILE A 35 -2.47 21.43 8.38
C ILE A 35 -3.96 21.51 8.71
N GLY A 36 -4.37 21.00 9.86
CA GLY A 36 -5.77 21.05 10.29
C GLY A 36 -6.27 22.48 10.48
N LYS A 37 -5.47 23.34 11.13
CA LYS A 37 -5.78 24.77 11.27
C LYS A 37 -5.85 25.48 9.92
N ALA A 38 -4.95 25.18 8.99
CA ALA A 38 -4.94 25.77 7.65
C ALA A 38 -6.19 25.39 6.83
N ASN A 39 -6.79 24.23 7.12
CA ASN A 39 -8.03 23.77 6.48
C ASN A 39 -9.29 24.06 7.31
N THR A 40 -9.19 24.92 8.33
CA THR A 40 -10.32 25.33 9.19
C THR A 40 -11.01 24.14 9.89
N LEU A 41 -10.26 23.08 10.19
CA LEU A 41 -10.77 21.98 11.00
C LEU A 41 -10.98 22.42 12.45
N ASP A 42 -12.02 21.90 13.07
CA ASP A 42 -12.23 22.09 14.51
C ASP A 42 -11.29 21.20 15.34
N THR A 43 -11.29 21.41 16.66
CA THR A 43 -10.38 20.69 17.57
C THR A 43 -10.59 19.17 17.54
N GLU A 44 -11.84 18.69 17.42
CA GLU A 44 -12.14 17.26 17.40
C GLU A 44 -11.67 16.64 16.08
N GLN A 45 -11.93 17.32 14.97
CA GLN A 45 -11.45 16.92 13.64
C GLN A 45 -9.92 16.86 13.57
N ILE A 46 -9.23 17.82 14.18
CA ILE A 46 -7.76 17.80 14.24
C ILE A 46 -7.27 16.60 15.05
N VAL A 47 -7.95 16.24 16.14
CA VAL A 47 -7.62 15.04 16.92
C VAL A 47 -7.83 13.78 16.09
N SER A 48 -8.94 13.66 15.36
CA SER A 48 -9.14 12.55 14.42
C SER A 48 -8.05 12.49 13.35
N LEU A 49 -7.68 13.63 12.75
CA LEU A 49 -6.62 13.68 11.75
C LEU A 49 -5.25 13.25 12.33
N GLU A 50 -4.95 13.65 13.56
CA GLU A 50 -3.74 13.20 14.26
C GLU A 50 -3.72 11.68 14.44
N GLN A 51 -4.87 11.09 14.80
CA GLN A 51 -5.01 9.65 14.96
C GLN A 51 -4.82 8.92 13.63
N GLU A 52 -5.51 9.32 12.56
CA GLU A 52 -5.37 8.70 11.24
C GLU A 52 -3.93 8.82 10.72
N THR A 53 -3.30 9.98 10.91
CA THR A 53 -1.90 10.19 10.51
C THR A 53 -0.97 9.27 11.29
N MET A 54 -1.19 9.13 12.60
CA MET A 54 -0.40 8.26 13.46
C MET A 54 -0.49 6.80 13.01
N LEU A 55 -1.69 6.31 12.67
CA LEU A 55 -1.90 4.94 12.22
C LEU A 55 -1.09 4.64 10.94
N VAL A 56 -1.08 5.56 9.98
CA VAL A 56 -0.28 5.41 8.75
C VAL A 56 1.22 5.51 9.04
N VAL A 57 1.66 6.51 9.81
CA VAL A 57 3.09 6.71 10.13
C VAL A 57 3.67 5.50 10.86
N TYR A 58 2.86 4.81 11.69
CA TYR A 58 3.30 3.65 12.46
C TYR A 58 3.06 2.32 11.73
N GLY A 59 2.60 2.38 10.47
CA GLY A 59 2.37 1.21 9.62
C GLY A 59 1.22 0.32 10.08
N LEU A 60 0.26 0.87 10.83
CA LEU A 60 -0.96 0.18 11.25
C LEU A 60 -2.03 0.23 10.16
N GLU A 61 -1.96 1.23 9.28
CA GLU A 61 -2.86 1.40 8.14
C GLU A 61 -2.10 1.63 6.83
N ASN A 62 -2.77 1.33 5.71
CA ASN A 62 -2.21 1.50 4.38
C ASN A 62 -2.33 2.98 3.95
N PRO A 63 -1.25 3.64 3.49
CA PRO A 63 -1.31 5.01 3.00
C PRO A 63 -2.32 5.24 1.86
N ASN A 64 -2.64 4.20 1.07
CA ASN A 64 -3.63 4.30 -0.01
C ASN A 64 -5.06 4.48 0.50
N ASP A 65 -5.35 4.05 1.73
CA ASP A 65 -6.67 4.17 2.35
C ASP A 65 -6.83 5.53 3.07
N TYR A 66 -5.75 6.30 3.20
CA TYR A 66 -5.70 7.50 4.03
C TYR A 66 -6.74 8.57 3.65
N VAL A 67 -6.98 8.82 2.36
CA VAL A 67 -8.02 9.76 1.92
C VAL A 67 -9.40 9.28 2.34
N SER A 68 -9.68 7.98 2.17
CA SER A 68 -10.96 7.39 2.56
C SER A 68 -11.16 7.46 4.08
N ASN A 69 -10.09 7.28 4.86
CA ASN A 69 -10.13 7.36 6.31
C ASN A 69 -10.34 8.80 6.79
N ILE A 70 -9.69 9.79 6.16
CA ILE A 70 -9.95 11.21 6.45
C ILE A 70 -11.43 11.55 6.24
N ILE A 71 -12.03 11.13 5.12
CA ILE A 71 -13.45 11.40 4.84
C ILE A 71 -14.35 10.82 5.94
N LYS A 72 -14.06 9.60 6.39
CA LYS A 72 -14.89 8.88 7.37
C LYS A 72 -14.69 9.37 8.81
N GLU A 73 -13.44 9.46 9.26
CA GLU A 73 -13.08 9.67 10.66
C GLU A 73 -12.95 11.15 11.03
N VAL A 74 -12.55 11.99 10.07
CA VAL A 74 -12.50 13.46 10.25
C VAL A 74 -13.83 14.11 9.84
N GLY A 75 -14.64 13.43 9.01
CA GLY A 75 -15.98 13.88 8.64
C GLY A 75 -15.99 15.09 7.70
N VAL A 76 -15.03 15.15 6.77
CA VAL A 76 -14.87 16.26 5.80
C VAL A 76 -15.33 15.86 4.39
N SER A 77 -15.56 16.84 3.52
CA SER A 77 -15.84 16.56 2.11
C SER A 77 -14.62 15.95 1.41
N GLU A 78 -14.87 15.23 0.32
CA GLU A 78 -13.83 14.58 -0.48
C GLU A 78 -12.76 15.58 -0.98
N GLU A 79 -13.16 16.75 -1.46
CA GLU A 79 -12.24 17.81 -1.91
C GLU A 79 -11.28 18.27 -0.80
N VAL A 80 -11.82 18.47 0.41
CA VAL A 80 -11.04 18.87 1.58
C VAL A 80 -10.12 17.72 2.01
N ALA A 81 -10.60 16.48 1.97
CA ALA A 81 -9.80 15.30 2.28
C ALA A 81 -8.58 15.16 1.35
N TYR A 82 -8.75 15.36 0.03
CA TYR A 82 -7.62 15.35 -0.91
C TYR A 82 -6.63 16.48 -0.64
N THR A 83 -7.11 17.67 -0.29
CA THR A 83 -6.26 18.83 0.05
C THR A 83 -5.42 18.57 1.30
N ILE A 84 -6.05 18.01 2.34
CA ILE A 84 -5.38 17.61 3.59
C ILE A 84 -4.38 16.49 3.31
N ALA A 85 -4.80 15.44 2.61
CA ALA A 85 -3.96 14.29 2.31
C ALA A 85 -2.71 14.70 1.52
N GLY A 86 -2.85 15.55 0.50
CA GLY A 86 -1.71 16.10 -0.24
C GLY A 86 -0.74 16.86 0.67
N SER A 87 -1.28 17.72 1.54
CA SER A 87 -0.47 18.48 2.51
C SER A 87 0.29 17.56 3.48
N VAL A 88 -0.34 16.47 3.94
CA VAL A 88 0.27 15.48 4.82
C VAL A 88 1.34 14.68 4.10
N VAL A 89 1.09 14.25 2.86
CA VAL A 89 2.09 13.54 2.04
C VAL A 89 3.35 14.40 1.89
N ASP A 90 3.20 15.64 1.42
CA ASP A 90 4.31 16.53 1.12
C ASP A 90 5.10 16.94 2.37
N LYS A 91 4.41 17.21 3.48
CA LYS A 91 5.04 17.77 4.68
C LYS A 91 5.44 16.73 5.71
N ILE A 92 4.86 15.53 5.67
CA ILE A 92 5.04 14.52 6.72
C ILE A 92 5.56 13.21 6.13
N PHE A 93 4.82 12.58 5.20
CA PHE A 93 5.20 11.24 4.72
C PHE A 93 6.48 11.27 3.89
N GLU A 94 6.61 12.20 2.94
CA GLU A 94 7.83 12.31 2.13
C GLU A 94 9.06 12.66 2.96
N PRO A 95 9.03 13.63 3.91
CA PRO A 95 10.18 13.90 4.77
C PRO A 95 10.58 12.73 5.66
N ILE A 96 9.61 11.97 6.19
CA ILE A 96 9.91 10.76 6.97
C ILE A 96 10.58 9.71 6.07
N LEU A 97 10.03 9.44 4.89
CA LEU A 97 10.59 8.46 3.96
C LEU A 97 12.02 8.82 3.56
N ARG A 98 12.25 10.08 3.17
CA ARG A 98 13.57 10.60 2.81
C ARG A 98 14.58 10.45 3.95
N LYS A 99 14.20 10.83 5.17
CA LYS A 99 15.07 10.68 6.35
C LYS A 99 15.36 9.22 6.67
N SER A 100 14.39 8.33 6.51
CA SER A 100 14.59 6.89 6.70
C SER A 100 15.68 6.37 5.76
N GLU A 101 15.62 6.73 4.48
CA GLU A 101 16.65 6.37 3.49
C GLU A 101 18.04 6.97 3.81
N GLU A 102 18.09 8.21 4.30
CA GLU A 102 19.33 8.84 4.76
C GLU A 102 19.96 8.07 5.93
N PHE A 103 19.14 7.64 6.90
CA PHE A 103 19.61 6.85 8.03
C PHE A 103 20.12 5.47 7.61
N GLU A 104 19.43 4.78 6.71
CA GLU A 104 19.91 3.50 6.14
C GLU A 104 21.29 3.64 5.46
N LYS A 105 21.47 4.71 4.67
CA LYS A 105 22.76 5.00 3.99
C LYS A 105 23.88 5.36 4.96
N SER A 106 23.56 5.97 6.11
CA SER A 106 24.54 6.34 7.13
C SER A 106 25.05 5.16 7.97
N VAL A 107 24.31 4.04 7.99
CA VAL A 107 24.63 2.82 8.76
C VAL A 107 25.47 1.84 7.92
N THR A 108 25.78 2.15 6.67
CA THR A 108 26.76 1.39 5.86
C THR A 108 28.16 2.01 6.00
N PRO A 109 29.02 1.57 6.94
CA PRO A 109 30.45 1.70 6.70
C PRO A 109 30.80 0.82 5.49
N ALA A 110 31.69 1.30 4.63
CA ALA A 110 32.26 0.55 3.53
C ALA A 110 32.56 -0.90 3.97
N ILE A 111 31.88 -1.86 3.33
CA ILE A 111 32.12 -3.27 3.54
C ILE A 111 33.52 -3.54 2.96
N THR A 112 34.56 -3.59 3.81
CA THR A 112 35.74 -4.38 3.48
C THR A 112 35.24 -5.79 3.15
N PRO A 113 35.65 -6.42 2.02
CA PRO A 113 35.18 -7.74 1.67
C PRO A 113 35.69 -8.73 2.73
N VAL A 114 34.85 -9.04 3.72
CA VAL A 114 35.08 -10.18 4.60
C VAL A 114 34.78 -11.41 3.75
N SER A 115 35.87 -11.98 3.26
CA SER A 115 35.95 -13.31 2.68
C SER A 115 35.20 -14.30 3.58
N ALA A 116 33.96 -14.62 3.22
CA ALA A 116 33.30 -15.81 3.74
C ALA A 116 34.10 -17.04 3.25
N PRO A 117 34.46 -18.00 4.12
CA PRO A 117 35.00 -19.26 3.64
C PRO A 117 33.90 -19.95 2.83
N ALA A 118 34.20 -20.18 1.54
CA ALA A 118 33.35 -20.94 0.65
C ALA A 118 33.06 -22.31 1.28
N THR A 119 31.82 -22.53 1.70
CA THR A 119 31.31 -23.87 1.90
C THR A 119 31.19 -24.49 0.51
N PRO A 120 31.93 -25.57 0.19
CA PRO A 120 31.75 -26.25 -1.08
C PRO A 120 30.33 -26.81 -1.14
N PRO A 121 29.58 -26.63 -2.26
CA PRO A 121 28.31 -27.31 -2.42
C PRO A 121 28.58 -28.81 -2.43
N ALA A 122 28.20 -29.48 -1.34
CA ALA A 122 28.18 -30.93 -1.27
C ALA A 122 27.12 -31.45 -2.23
N ASN A 123 27.59 -32.13 -3.28
CA ASN A 123 26.89 -33.10 -4.12
C ASN A 123 25.63 -32.61 -4.84
N LEU A 124 25.83 -31.94 -5.99
CA LEU A 124 25.00 -32.22 -7.15
C LEU A 124 25.62 -33.40 -7.91
N PRO A 125 24.84 -34.42 -8.32
CA PRO A 125 25.39 -35.50 -9.13
C PRO A 125 25.91 -34.92 -10.44
N MET A 126 27.21 -35.11 -10.63
CA MET A 126 27.93 -34.87 -11.87
C MET A 126 27.25 -35.68 -12.97
N VAL A 127 26.55 -35.00 -13.89
CA VAL A 127 26.00 -35.64 -15.09
C VAL A 127 27.17 -36.01 -15.97
N GLU A 128 27.36 -37.31 -16.13
CA GLU A 128 28.38 -37.93 -16.95
C GLU A 128 28.22 -37.52 -18.42
N ALA A 129 29.32 -37.12 -19.04
CA ALA A 129 29.37 -36.78 -20.45
C ALA A 129 29.28 -38.07 -21.27
N GLY A 130 28.15 -38.26 -21.96
CA GLY A 130 28.03 -39.23 -23.04
C GLY A 130 26.98 -40.30 -22.81
N GLU A 131 25.71 -39.93 -22.83
CA GLU A 131 24.66 -40.89 -23.17
C GLU A 131 23.74 -40.31 -24.25
N VAL A 132 23.48 -41.17 -25.23
CA VAL A 132 22.99 -40.89 -26.57
C VAL A 132 21.52 -40.47 -26.59
N ALA A 133 21.23 -39.56 -27.52
CA ALA A 133 19.90 -39.09 -27.86
C ALA A 133 18.91 -40.26 -28.02
N HIS A 134 17.86 -40.26 -27.21
CA HIS A 134 16.64 -40.98 -27.54
C HIS A 134 15.73 -39.98 -28.26
N GLU A 135 15.52 -40.24 -29.55
CA GLU A 135 14.57 -39.54 -30.40
C GLU A 135 13.17 -39.61 -29.77
N VAL A 136 12.63 -38.43 -29.43
CA VAL A 136 11.20 -38.28 -29.16
C VAL A 136 10.54 -38.04 -30.52
N PRO A 137 9.55 -38.86 -30.94
CA PRO A 137 8.85 -38.63 -32.20
C PRO A 137 8.15 -37.28 -32.15
N HIS A 138 8.51 -36.42 -33.10
CA HIS A 138 7.87 -35.15 -33.36
C HIS A 138 6.46 -35.41 -33.91
N ILE A 139 5.43 -35.10 -33.13
CA ILE A 139 4.05 -35.08 -33.61
C ILE A 139 3.80 -33.66 -34.13
N GLU A 140 3.78 -33.51 -35.45
CA GLU A 140 3.32 -32.29 -36.11
C GLU A 140 1.83 -32.08 -35.81
N GLN A 141 1.49 -31.06 -35.03
CA GLN A 141 0.16 -30.45 -35.06
C GLN A 141 0.27 -29.08 -35.74
N THR A 142 0.13 -29.11 -37.06
CA THR A 142 -0.30 -27.96 -37.86
C THR A 142 -1.72 -27.58 -37.47
N THR A 143 -1.90 -26.38 -36.90
CA THR A 143 -3.11 -25.60 -37.09
C THR A 143 -2.77 -24.12 -37.35
N PRO A 144 -3.54 -23.42 -38.20
CA PRO A 144 -3.15 -22.17 -38.80
C PRO A 144 -3.48 -20.97 -37.91
N ILE A 145 -2.64 -19.94 -37.99
CA ILE A 145 -2.89 -18.60 -37.45
C ILE A 145 -4.01 -17.92 -38.26
N PRO A 146 -5.08 -17.39 -37.64
CA PRO A 146 -5.89 -16.35 -38.26
C PRO A 146 -5.54 -14.96 -37.71
N ALA A 147 -5.40 -14.01 -38.64
CA ALA A 147 -5.26 -12.58 -38.42
C ALA A 147 -6.60 -11.92 -37.97
N PRO A 148 -6.66 -10.60 -37.70
CA PRO A 148 -7.43 -9.99 -36.60
C PRO A 148 -8.92 -9.75 -36.92
N GLN A 149 -9.81 -9.97 -35.95
CA GLN A 149 -11.23 -9.62 -36.03
C GLN A 149 -11.65 -8.67 -34.89
N LYS A 150 -12.02 -7.43 -35.29
CA LYS A 150 -13.24 -6.63 -34.98
C LYS A 150 -13.93 -6.78 -33.59
N PRO A 151 -14.43 -5.69 -32.96
CA PRO A 151 -14.55 -5.57 -31.50
C PRO A 151 -15.66 -6.44 -30.89
N GLU A 152 -15.38 -6.85 -29.65
CA GLU A 152 -16.22 -7.69 -28.80
C GLU A 152 -17.61 -7.11 -28.52
N PRO A 153 -18.65 -7.97 -28.38
CA PRO A 153 -20.01 -7.54 -28.11
C PRO A 153 -20.15 -7.05 -26.66
N LYS A 154 -20.82 -5.92 -26.48
CA LYS A 154 -21.22 -5.38 -25.17
C LYS A 154 -21.93 -6.48 -24.37
N ALA A 155 -21.43 -6.77 -23.17
CA ALA A 155 -22.12 -7.63 -22.21
C ALA A 155 -23.55 -7.12 -22.02
N SER A 156 -24.53 -7.98 -22.26
CA SER A 156 -25.94 -7.67 -21.99
C SER A 156 -26.14 -7.67 -20.49
N LEU A 157 -26.52 -6.52 -19.93
CA LEU A 157 -27.02 -6.46 -18.55
C LEU A 157 -28.29 -7.33 -18.46
N PRO A 158 -28.50 -8.06 -17.35
CA PRO A 158 -29.77 -8.73 -17.12
C PRO A 158 -30.90 -7.69 -16.98
N ASP A 159 -32.06 -7.97 -17.56
CA ASP A 159 -33.24 -7.13 -17.40
C ASP A 159 -33.75 -7.31 -15.96
N TYR A 160 -33.54 -6.30 -15.12
CA TYR A 160 -34.00 -6.29 -13.72
C TYR A 160 -35.48 -5.91 -13.58
N ARG A 161 -36.26 -5.87 -14.68
CA ARG A 161 -37.72 -5.68 -14.59
C ARG A 161 -38.37 -6.92 -13.98
N TYR A 162 -39.08 -6.70 -12.88
CA TYR A 162 -39.95 -7.70 -12.29
C TYR A 162 -40.99 -8.18 -13.31
N GLU A 163 -41.16 -9.49 -13.42
CA GLU A 163 -42.24 -10.13 -14.17
C GLU A 163 -43.57 -9.46 -13.78
N GLN A 164 -44.30 -8.92 -14.76
CA GLN A 164 -45.58 -8.20 -14.60
C GLN A 164 -45.51 -6.73 -14.13
N GLY A 165 -44.35 -6.09 -14.07
CA GLY A 165 -44.23 -4.63 -13.89
C GLY A 165 -44.71 -4.10 -12.53
N LYS A 166 -44.91 -4.99 -11.55
CA LYS A 166 -45.17 -4.62 -10.16
C LYS A 166 -43.87 -4.63 -9.38
N ASP A 167 -43.33 -3.45 -9.15
CA ASP A 167 -42.25 -3.24 -8.20
C ASP A 167 -42.80 -3.34 -6.77
N PRO A 168 -42.45 -4.39 -5.99
CA PRO A 168 -42.97 -4.59 -4.65
C PRO A 168 -42.47 -3.57 -3.61
N TYR A 169 -41.50 -2.72 -3.96
CA TYR A 169 -40.95 -1.67 -3.10
C TYR A 169 -41.37 -0.26 -3.52
N ARG A 170 -42.25 -0.13 -4.52
CA ARG A 170 -42.77 1.17 -4.94
C ARG A 170 -43.94 1.58 -4.05
N GLU A 171 -43.68 2.41 -3.04
CA GLU A 171 -44.73 3.01 -2.24
C GLU A 171 -45.66 3.87 -3.11
N PRO A 172 -46.99 3.85 -2.89
CA PRO A 172 -47.91 4.73 -3.59
C PRO A 172 -47.64 6.17 -3.14
N LEU A 173 -47.41 7.06 -4.10
CA LEU A 173 -47.39 8.50 -3.84
C LEU A 173 -48.80 8.90 -3.38
N ALA A 174 -48.89 9.37 -2.14
CA ALA A 174 -50.10 9.91 -1.52
C ALA A 174 -50.44 11.30 -2.06
#